data_AF-A0A819NDH5-F1
#
_entry.id   AF-A0A819NDH5-F1
#
_cell.length_a   1.000
_cell.length_b   1.000
_cell.length_c   1.000
_cell.angle_alpha   90.00
_cell.angle_beta   90.00
_cell.angle_gamma   90.00
#
_symmetry.space_group_name_H-M   'P 1'
#
loop_
_entity.id
_entity.type
_entity.pdbx_description
1 polymer ?
#
loop_
_entity_poly.entity_id
_entity_poly.type
_entity_poly.pdbx_seq_one_letter_code
_entity_poly.pdbx_strand_id
1 'polypeptide(L)'
;MTINTIYGKDEAPAHSSKAVRSWLNKVFDGRWIGRGGLISWTPRSSDLTSLDFYLWGHLETNVYKTPVQALDDLKTRITKEIEIIKKETLRDVFSEIVKRLNFCIEVKGSTFEQYL
;
A
#
# COMPACT_ATOMS: atom_id res chain seq x y z
N MET A 1 7.12 13.55 20.66
CA MET A 1 6.28 12.46 20.11
C MET A 1 7.03 11.87 18.94
N THR A 2 7.81 10.81 19.16
CA THR A 2 8.61 10.18 18.11
C THR A 2 7.65 9.34 17.27
N ILE A 3 7.35 9.78 16.05
CA ILE A 3 6.50 9.00 15.16
C ILE A 3 7.36 7.85 14.62
N ASN A 4 7.15 6.64 15.15
CA ASN A 4 7.71 5.38 14.65
C ASN A 4 7.05 4.99 13.32
N THR A 5 7.16 5.84 12.31
CA THR A 5 6.68 5.57 10.95
C THR A 5 7.67 4.66 10.23
N ILE A 6 7.15 3.63 9.56
CA ILE A 6 7.91 2.76 8.65
C ILE A 6 7.35 2.94 7.24
N TYR A 7 8.21 3.15 6.25
CA TYR A 7 7.79 3.25 4.84
C TYR A 7 7.66 1.86 4.22
N GLY A 8 6.49 1.51 3.69
CA GLY A 8 6.25 0.24 2.98
C GLY A 8 6.23 0.44 1.47
N LYS A 9 6.81 -0.52 0.73
CA LYS A 9 6.79 -0.52 -0.74
C LYS A 9 6.67 -1.94 -1.30
N ASP A 10 6.09 -2.04 -2.49
CA ASP A 10 6.05 -3.26 -3.29
C ASP A 10 7.44 -3.67 -3.83
N GLU A 11 7.50 -4.87 -4.40
CA GLU A 11 8.78 -5.46 -4.86
C GLU A 11 9.10 -5.20 -6.34
N ALA A 12 8.43 -4.25 -6.99
CA ALA A 12 8.65 -4.00 -8.42
C ALA A 12 10.15 -3.73 -8.72
N PRO A 13 10.72 -4.28 -9.80
CA PRO A 13 12.15 -4.20 -10.07
C PRO A 13 12.71 -2.76 -10.09
N ALA A 14 11.96 -1.81 -10.67
CA ALA A 14 12.31 -0.40 -10.71
C ALA A 14 12.52 0.22 -9.31
N HIS A 15 11.87 -0.37 -8.29
CA HIS A 15 11.88 0.09 -6.92
C HIS A 15 13.03 -0.50 -6.09
N SER A 16 13.82 -1.41 -6.66
CA SER A 16 14.80 -2.21 -5.92
C SER A 16 16.26 -1.87 -6.24
N SER A 17 16.52 -0.80 -7.00
CA SER A 17 17.88 -0.39 -7.36
C SER A 17 18.70 0.07 -6.15
N LYS A 18 20.04 -0.08 -6.22
CA LYS A 18 20.94 0.38 -5.15
C LYS A 18 20.76 1.87 -4.85
N ALA A 19 20.57 2.70 -5.87
CA ALA A 19 20.35 4.13 -5.72
C ALA A 19 19.06 4.42 -4.91
N VAL A 20 17.97 3.73 -5.24
CA VAL A 20 16.70 3.86 -4.50
C VAL A 20 16.87 3.41 -3.04
N ARG A 21 17.54 2.28 -2.79
CA ARG A 21 17.79 1.79 -1.42
C ARG A 21 18.64 2.74 -0.60
N SER A 22 19.72 3.29 -1.17
CA SER A 22 20.56 4.28 -0.50
C SER A 22 19.77 5.55 -0.15
N TRP A 23 18.89 5.99 -1.04
CA TRP A 23 17.99 7.11 -0.78
C TRP A 23 16.99 6.79 0.34
N LEU A 24 16.35 5.61 0.32
CA LEU A 24 15.42 5.17 1.36
C LEU A 24 16.09 5.08 2.73
N ASN A 25 17.31 4.54 2.80
CA ASN A 25 18.08 4.50 4.03
C ASN A 25 18.34 5.91 4.59
N LYS A 26 18.69 6.86 3.72
CA LYS A 26 18.93 8.26 4.13
C LYS A 26 17.66 8.97 4.58
N VAL A 27 16.55 8.81 3.86
CA VAL A 27 15.31 9.56 4.10
C VAL A 27 14.51 9.00 5.26
N PHE A 28 14.45 7.68 5.38
CA PHE A 28 13.67 7.01 6.42
C PHE A 28 14.54 6.50 7.59
N ASP A 29 15.83 6.84 7.60
CA ASP A 29 16.79 6.40 8.63
C ASP A 29 16.78 4.87 8.79
N GLY A 30 16.84 4.18 7.65
CA GLY A 30 16.73 2.71 7.57
C GLY A 30 15.35 2.12 7.89
N ARG A 31 14.33 2.92 8.25
CA ARG A 31 12.98 2.45 8.61
C ARG A 31 12.07 2.29 7.40
N TRP A 32 12.41 1.34 6.54
CA TRP A 32 11.56 0.95 5.43
C TRP A 32 11.53 -0.55 5.22
N ILE A 33 10.41 -1.03 4.70
CA ILE A 33 10.14 -2.43 4.39
C ILE A 33 10.09 -2.60 2.88
N GLY A 34 10.79 -3.60 2.37
CA GLY A 34 10.80 -3.91 0.94
C GLY A 34 12.04 -4.69 0.53
N ARG A 35 12.12 -5.05 -0.74
CA ARG A 35 13.19 -5.91 -1.26
C ARG A 35 14.58 -5.29 -1.06
N GLY A 36 15.38 -5.89 -0.17
CA GLY A 36 16.72 -5.44 0.17
C GLY A 36 16.80 -4.31 1.21
N GLY A 37 15.69 -4.03 1.91
CA GLY A 37 15.68 -3.25 3.14
C GLY A 37 16.03 -4.09 4.37
N LEU A 38 16.02 -3.45 5.56
CA LEU A 38 16.29 -4.14 6.83
C LEU A 38 15.21 -5.20 7.13
N ILE A 39 13.96 -4.88 6.81
CA ILE A 39 12.83 -5.80 6.90
C ILE A 39 12.44 -6.13 5.45
N SER A 40 12.61 -7.39 5.06
CA SER A 40 12.13 -7.84 3.75
C SER A 40 10.61 -7.92 3.78
N TRP A 41 9.97 -7.40 2.74
CA TRP A 41 8.61 -7.81 2.39
C TRP A 41 8.68 -9.13 1.63
N THR A 42 7.56 -9.83 1.51
CA THR A 42 7.47 -11.06 0.70
C THR A 42 7.00 -10.72 -0.72
N PRO A 43 7.45 -11.48 -1.73
CA PRO A 43 6.99 -11.31 -3.10
C PRO A 43 5.50 -11.67 -3.25
N ARG A 44 4.80 -10.99 -4.15
CA ARG A 44 3.39 -11.26 -4.51
C ARG A 44 2.41 -11.14 -3.33
N SER A 45 2.61 -10.11 -2.53
CA SER A 45 1.81 -9.83 -1.32
C SER A 45 0.89 -8.63 -1.51
N SER A 46 0.17 -8.56 -2.64
CA SER A 46 -0.88 -7.55 -2.87
C SER A 46 -1.91 -7.56 -1.74
N ASP A 47 -2.23 -8.75 -1.24
CA ASP A 47 -3.08 -8.96 -0.07
C ASP A 47 -2.62 -8.25 1.20
N LEU A 48 -1.34 -7.91 1.31
CA LEU A 48 -0.76 -7.28 2.50
C LEU A 48 -0.53 -5.78 2.31
N THR A 49 -0.72 -5.26 1.10
CA THR A 49 -0.50 -3.85 0.78
C THR A 49 -1.84 -3.11 0.76
N SER A 50 -2.01 -2.12 1.65
CA SER A 50 -3.25 -1.33 1.73
C SER A 50 -3.60 -0.56 0.46
N LEU A 51 -2.60 -0.22 -0.35
CA LEU A 51 -2.85 0.38 -1.66
C LEU A 51 -3.58 -0.60 -2.59
N ASP A 52 -3.17 -1.88 -2.57
CA ASP A 52 -3.68 -2.91 -3.48
C ASP A 52 -5.04 -3.44 -3.02
N PHE A 53 -5.18 -3.87 -1.77
CA PHE A 53 -6.45 -4.46 -1.31
C PHE A 53 -7.56 -3.42 -1.06
N TYR A 54 -7.22 -2.13 -0.95
CA TYR A 54 -8.20 -1.08 -0.65
C TYR A 54 -8.15 0.10 -1.62
N LEU A 55 -7.05 0.85 -1.67
CA LEU A 55 -7.06 2.17 -2.33
C LEU A 55 -7.36 2.09 -3.82
N TRP A 56 -6.69 1.18 -4.54
CA TRP A 56 -6.86 1.08 -5.99
C TRP A 56 -8.28 0.68 -6.38
N GLY A 57 -8.86 -0.33 -5.72
CA GLY A 57 -10.25 -0.73 -5.95
C GLY A 57 -11.27 0.36 -5.58
N HIS A 58 -11.01 1.09 -4.50
CA HIS A 58 -11.83 2.24 -4.08
C HIS A 58 -11.80 3.36 -5.13
N LEU A 59 -10.61 3.75 -5.59
CA LEU A 59 -10.45 4.79 -6.59
C LEU A 59 -11.05 4.36 -7.93
N GLU A 60 -10.80 3.14 -8.37
CA GLU A 60 -11.37 2.60 -9.61
C GLU A 60 -12.89 2.67 -9.58
N THR A 61 -13.51 2.18 -8.50
CA THR A 61 -14.97 2.16 -8.34
C THR A 61 -15.57 3.56 -8.36
N ASN A 62 -14.92 4.56 -7.77
CA ASN A 62 -15.49 5.91 -7.60
C ASN A 62 -15.16 6.86 -8.75
N VAL A 63 -13.91 6.88 -9.21
CA VAL A 63 -13.43 7.79 -10.26
C VAL A 63 -14.09 7.48 -11.60
N TYR A 64 -14.33 6.19 -11.88
CA TYR A 64 -14.93 5.71 -13.13
C TYR A 64 -16.45 5.51 -13.07
N LYS A 65 -17.14 6.01 -12.02
CA LYS A 65 -18.63 6.01 -11.97
C LYS A 65 -19.27 6.66 -13.18
N THR A 66 -18.58 7.64 -13.76
CA THR A 66 -18.96 8.28 -15.02
C THR A 66 -17.77 8.27 -15.98
N PRO A 67 -17.99 8.27 -17.31
CA PRO A 67 -16.91 8.32 -18.27
C PRO A 67 -15.99 9.52 -18.03
N VAL A 68 -14.69 9.25 -17.95
CA VAL A 68 -13.64 10.25 -17.80
C VAL A 68 -13.40 10.91 -19.15
N GLN A 69 -13.44 12.24 -19.20
CA GLN A 69 -13.43 12.98 -20.47
C GLN A 69 -12.02 13.42 -20.90
N ALA A 70 -11.13 13.62 -19.93
CA ALA A 70 -9.76 14.11 -20.15
C ALA A 70 -8.83 13.73 -19.00
N LEU A 71 -7.53 13.88 -19.22
CA LEU A 71 -6.51 13.61 -18.19
C LEU A 71 -6.65 14.53 -16.96
N ASP A 72 -7.00 15.81 -17.14
CA ASP A 72 -7.14 16.74 -16.03
C ASP A 72 -8.41 16.48 -15.21
N ASP A 73 -9.47 15.99 -15.87
CA ASP A 73 -10.67 15.49 -15.19
C ASP A 73 -10.31 14.25 -14.33
N LEU A 74 -9.56 13.29 -14.90
CA LEU A 74 -9.08 12.12 -14.16
C LEU A 74 -8.29 12.50 -12.90
N LYS A 75 -7.29 13.38 -13.05
CA LYS A 75 -6.47 13.87 -11.93
C LYS A 75 -7.34 14.54 -10.87
N THR A 76 -8.26 15.41 -11.29
CA THR A 76 -9.16 16.14 -10.40
C THR A 76 -10.04 15.17 -9.60
N ARG A 77 -10.60 14.15 -10.26
CA ARG A 77 -11.43 13.13 -9.60
C ARG A 77 -10.63 12.32 -8.60
N ILE A 78 -9.43 11.83 -8.97
CA ILE A 78 -8.55 11.10 -8.05
C ILE A 78 -8.24 11.94 -6.81
N THR A 79 -7.85 13.21 -6.97
CA THR A 79 -7.54 14.10 -5.85
C THR A 79 -8.76 14.28 -4.93
N LYS A 80 -9.94 14.55 -5.50
CA LYS A 80 -11.18 14.71 -4.72
C LYS A 80 -11.55 13.44 -3.95
N GLU A 81 -11.46 12.28 -4.59
CA GLU A 81 -11.74 11.00 -3.93
C GLU A 81 -10.76 10.71 -2.79
N ILE A 82 -9.48 11.07 -2.94
CA ILE A 82 -8.49 10.93 -1.86
C ILE A 82 -8.80 11.89 -0.70
N GLU A 83 -9.16 13.15 -0.99
CA GLU A 83 -9.45 14.18 0.01
C GLU A 83 -10.64 13.84 0.91
N ILE A 84 -11.60 13.06 0.43
CA ILE A 84 -12.77 12.64 1.21
C ILE A 84 -12.52 11.40 2.07
N ILE A 85 -11.39 10.70 1.91
CA ILE A 85 -11.06 9.53 2.72
C ILE A 85 -10.87 9.96 4.17
N LYS A 86 -11.77 9.47 5.04
CA LYS A 86 -11.78 9.82 6.46
C LYS A 86 -10.68 9.09 7.23
N LYS A 87 -10.24 9.69 8.33
CA LYS A 87 -9.26 9.07 9.24
C LYS A 87 -9.77 7.75 9.80
N GLU A 88 -11.07 7.62 10.01
CA GLU A 88 -11.73 6.41 10.50
C GLU A 88 -11.54 5.26 9.51
N THR A 89 -11.76 5.52 8.22
CA THR A 89 -11.51 4.55 7.14
C THR A 89 -10.05 4.11 7.11
N LEU A 90 -9.11 5.05 7.30
CA LEU A 90 -7.68 4.70 7.37
C LEU A 90 -7.38 3.79 8.58
N ARG A 91 -8.00 4.04 9.75
CA ARG A 91 -7.84 3.16 10.93
C ARG A 91 -8.34 1.75 10.64
N ASP A 92 -9.48 1.62 9.96
CA ASP A 92 -10.04 0.32 9.58
C ASP A 92 -9.10 -0.41 8.63
N VAL A 93 -8.56 0.28 7.63
CA VAL A 93 -7.56 -0.28 6.69
C VAL A 93 -6.31 -0.76 7.43
N PHE A 94 -5.80 0.00 8.41
CA PHE A 94 -4.66 -0.45 9.22
C PHE A 94 -4.99 -1.64 10.13
N SER A 95 -6.21 -1.70 10.68
CA SER A 95 -6.68 -2.88 11.41
C SER A 95 -6.73 -4.10 10.50
N GLU A 96 -7.18 -3.91 9.25
CA GLU A 96 -7.26 -4.98 8.26
C GLU A 96 -5.88 -5.51 7.84
N ILE A 97 -4.87 -4.64 7.74
CA ILE A 97 -3.47 -5.08 7.54
C ILE A 97 -3.05 -6.08 8.62
N VAL A 98 -3.34 -5.78 9.90
CA VAL A 98 -2.96 -6.65 11.02
C VAL A 98 -3.67 -8.01 10.91
N LYS A 99 -4.97 -8.01 10.58
CA LYS A 99 -5.71 -9.25 10.37
C LYS A 99 -5.14 -10.08 9.22
N ARG A 100 -4.90 -9.46 8.07
CA ARG A 100 -4.32 -10.11 6.88
C ARG A 100 -2.93 -10.68 7.15
N LEU A 101 -2.11 -9.99 7.94
CA LEU A 101 -0.82 -10.51 8.41
C LEU A 101 -0.99 -11.74 9.31
N ASN A 102 -1.92 -11.72 10.26
CA ASN A 102 -2.19 -12.87 11.12
C ASN A 102 -2.68 -14.08 10.31
N PHE A 103 -3.61 -13.87 9.37
CA PHE A 103 -4.07 -14.92 8.47
C PHE A 103 -2.92 -15.49 7.63
N CYS A 104 -2.07 -14.64 7.07
CA CYS A 104 -0.88 -15.07 6.33
C CYS A 104 0.03 -15.98 7.18
N ILE A 105 0.21 -15.68 8.47
CA ILE A 105 0.96 -16.52 9.41
C ILE A 105 0.25 -17.86 9.62
N GLU A 106 -1.07 -17.85 9.85
CA GLU A 106 -1.87 -19.07 10.06
C GLU A 106 -1.81 -20.03 8.87
N VAL A 107 -1.89 -19.50 7.64
CA VAL A 107 -1.79 -20.29 6.40
C VAL A 107 -0.35 -20.51 5.93
N LYS A 108 0.64 -20.19 6.77
CA LYS A 108 2.09 -20.37 6.53
C LYS A 108 2.58 -19.72 5.22
N GLY A 109 2.06 -18.55 4.88
CA GLY A 109 2.43 -17.78 3.69
C GLY A 109 1.76 -18.24 2.39
N SER A 110 0.76 -19.12 2.45
CA SER A 110 -0.09 -19.45 1.30
C SER A 110 -1.06 -18.31 0.97
N THR A 111 -1.65 -18.30 -0.23
CA THR A 111 -2.67 -17.30 -0.62
C THR A 111 -3.96 -17.49 0.18
N PHE A 112 -4.59 -16.39 0.60
CA PHE A 112 -5.77 -16.43 1.47
C PHE A 112 -6.93 -15.51 1.03
N GLU A 113 -6.90 -14.91 -0.16
CA GLU A 113 -8.03 -14.11 -0.71
C GLU A 113 -9.37 -14.84 -0.63
N GLN A 114 -9.39 -16.15 -0.85
CA GLN A 114 -10.60 -16.99 -0.78
C GLN A 114 -11.22 -17.12 0.64
N TYR A 115 -10.53 -16.64 1.67
CA TYR A 115 -10.93 -16.73 3.07
C TYR A 115 -11.20 -15.37 3.72
N LEU A 116 -11.09 -14.28 2.95
CA LEU A 116 -11.29 -12.90 3.38
C LEU A 116 -12.69 -12.37 3.01
#